data_AF-A0ABD5JJS4-F1
#
_entry.id   AF-A0ABD5JJS4-F1
#
_cell.length_a   1.000
_cell.length_b   1.000
_cell.length_c   1.000
_cell.angle_alpha   90.00
_cell.angle_beta   90.00
_cell.angle_gamma   90.00
#
_symmetry.space_group_name_H-M   'P 1'
#
loop_
_entity.id
_entity.type
_entity.pdbx_description
1 polymer ?
#
loop_
_entity_poly.entity_id
_entity_poly.type
_entity_poly.pdbx_seq_one_letter_code
_entity_poly.pdbx_strand_id
1 'polypeptide(L)' 'MEIRDNLLDRIAEADREGWLGGIEGLRVSLAGAEAKIGQLDAAAPGDPVLLGLPTPRPTPQG' A
#
# COMPACT_ATOMS: atom_id res chain seq x y z
N MET A 1 2.50 9.06 -0.68
CA MET A 1 2.08 9.22 0.73
C MET A 1 0.71 9.88 0.89
N GLU A 2 0.02 10.24 -0.19
CA GLU A 2 -1.27 10.95 -0.19
C GLU A 2 -2.36 10.31 0.70
N ILE A 3 -2.42 8.98 0.80
CA ILE A 3 -3.34 8.26 1.72
C ILE A 3 -3.09 8.62 3.19
N ARG A 4 -1.82 8.72 3.62
CA ARG A 4 -1.47 9.09 5.01
C ARG A 4 -1.94 10.50 5.30
N ASP A 5 -1.68 11.43 4.38
CA ASP A 5 -2.01 12.84 4.58
C ASP A 5 -3.53 13.04 4.61
N ASN A 6 -4.28 12.33 3.75
CA ASN A 6 -5.74 12.34 3.79
C ASN A 6 -6.32 11.79 5.10
N LEU A 7 -5.71 10.74 5.67
CA LEU A 7 -6.12 10.18 6.96
C LEU A 7 -5.89 11.19 8.09
N LEU A 8 -4.76 11.91 8.09
CA LEU A 8 -4.49 12.98 9.06
C LEU A 8 -5.53 14.09 8.97
N ASP A 9 -5.90 14.51 7.75
CA ASP A 9 -6.93 15.53 7.54
C ASP A 9 -8.30 15.09 8.04
N ARG A 10 -8.68 13.82 7.83
CA ARG A 10 -9.95 13.27 8.35
C ARG A 10 -9.94 13.08 9.85
N ILE A 11 -8.82 12.72 10.45
CA ILE A 11 -8.70 12.66 11.92
C ILE A 11 -8.89 14.06 12.51
N ALA A 12 -8.22 15.07 11.93
CA ALA A 12 -8.34 16.44 12.39
C ALA A 12 -9.77 17.00 12.23
N GLU A 13 -10.49 16.63 11.17
CA GLU A 13 -11.90 16.99 11.00
C GLU A 13 -12.80 16.29 12.03
N ALA A 14 -12.66 14.98 12.17
CA ALA A 14 -13.48 14.21 13.10
C ALA A 14 -13.26 14.64 14.56
N ASP A 15 -12.04 15.07 14.92
CA ASP A 15 -11.72 15.65 16.24
C ASP A 15 -12.45 16.97 16.46
N ARG A 16 -12.38 17.89 15.48
CA ARG A 16 -13.09 19.17 15.53
C ARG A 16 -14.61 19.01 15.60
N GLU A 17 -15.15 17.99 14.92
CA GLU A 17 -16.60 17.74 14.83
C GLU A 17 -17.11 16.80 15.93
N GLY A 18 -16.23 16.27 16.78
CA GLY A 18 -16.60 15.38 17.89
C GLY A 18 -17.11 14.00 17.45
N TRP A 19 -16.73 13.54 16.26
CA TRP A 19 -17.12 12.23 15.73
C TRP A 19 -16.26 11.11 16.32
N LEU A 20 -16.46 10.84 17.61
CA LEU A 20 -15.67 9.88 18.39
C LEU A 20 -15.65 8.47 17.78
N GLY A 21 -16.76 8.02 17.19
CA GLY A 21 -16.85 6.72 16.53
C GLY A 21 -16.05 6.61 15.22
N GLY A 22 -15.83 7.74 14.52
CA GLY A 22 -15.05 7.77 13.28
C GLY A 22 -13.55 7.88 13.52
N ILE A 23 -13.15 8.61 14.56
CA ILE A 23 -11.72 8.86 14.89
C ILE A 23 -10.95 7.57 15.11
N GLU A 24 -11.49 6.62 15.89
CA GLU A 24 -10.75 5.40 16.23
C GLU A 24 -10.47 4.54 14.99
N GLY A 25 -11.45 4.40 14.09
CA GLY A 25 -11.26 3.70 12.81
C GLY A 25 -10.23 4.37 11.91
N LEU A 26 -10.21 5.71 11.87
CA LEU A 26 -9.21 6.48 11.12
C LEU A 26 -7.80 6.32 11.72
N ARG A 27 -7.66 6.31 13.04
CA ARG A 27 -6.36 6.08 13.72
C ARG A 27 -5.81 4.68 13.46
N VAL A 28 -6.65 3.65 13.49
CA VAL A 28 -6.26 2.27 13.13
C VAL A 28 -5.79 2.22 11.67
N SER A 29 -6.51 2.88 10.78
CA SER A 29 -6.15 2.94 9.35
C SER A 29 -4.82 3.67 9.14
N LEU A 30 -4.58 4.76 9.86
CA LEU A 30 -3.31 5.51 9.82
C LEU A 30 -2.14 4.64 10.27
N ALA A 31 -2.27 3.95 11.41
CA ALA A 31 -1.23 3.04 11.90
C ALA A 31 -0.90 1.93 10.90
N GLY A 32 -1.93 1.37 10.24
CA GLY A 32 -1.75 0.39 9.17
C GLY A 32 -1.03 0.95 7.95
N ALA A 33 -1.37 2.18 7.55
CA ALA A 33 -0.72 2.86 6.43
C ALA A 33 0.76 3.17 6.73
N GLU A 34 1.08 3.68 7.92
CA GLU A 34 2.46 3.95 8.35
C GLU A 34 3.30 2.67 8.41
N ALA A 35 2.73 1.57 8.95
CA ALA A 35 3.40 0.28 8.97
C ALA A 35 3.72 -0.24 7.55
N LYS A 36 2.79 -0.08 6.60
CA LYS A 36 3.02 -0.48 5.20
C LYS A 36 4.10 0.37 4.53
N ILE A 37 4.08 1.69 4.75
CA ILE A 37 5.12 2.59 4.24
C ILE A 37 6.48 2.18 4.79
N GLY A 38 6.60 1.96 6.09
CA GLY A 38 7.84 1.50 6.71
C GLY A 38 8.32 0.15 6.15
N GLN A 39 7.41 -0.79 5.86
CA GLN A 39 7.76 -2.04 5.18
C GLN A 39 8.35 -1.81 3.77
N LEU A 40 7.77 -0.88 3.00
CA LEU A 40 8.25 -0.55 1.66
C LEU A 40 9.61 0.19 1.70
N ASP A 41 9.78 1.12 2.63
CA ASP A 41 11.03 1.85 2.81
C ASP A 41 12.18 0.93 3.28
N ALA A 42 11.86 -0.07 4.12
CA ALA A 42 12.81 -1.06 4.59
C ALA A 42 13.03 -2.22 3.60
N ALA A 43 12.17 -2.37 2.60
CA ALA A 43 12.31 -3.42 1.61
C ALA A 43 13.52 -3.11 0.71
N ALA A 44 14.54 -3.95 0.80
CA ALA A 44 15.56 -4.00 -0.23
C ALA A 44 14.90 -4.44 -1.55
N PRO A 45 15.35 -3.94 -2.72
CA PRO A 45 14.97 -4.52 -4.00
C PRO A 45 15.24 -6.02 -3.94
N GLY A 46 14.20 -6.83 -4.13
CA GLY A 46 14.36 -8.28 -4.15
C GLY A 46 15.26 -8.70 -5.31
N ASP A 47 15.94 -9.83 -5.15
CA ASP A 47 16.66 -10.45 -6.27
C ASP A 47 15.68 -10.71 -7.43
N PRO A 48 16.11 -10.48 -8.68
CA PRO A 48 15.29 -10.77 -9.85
C PRO A 48 14.85 -12.25 -9.83
N VAL A 49 13.54 -12.48 -9.85
CA VAL A 49 12.99 -13.83 -10.03
C VAL A 49 13.09 -14.21 -11.50
N LEU A 50 13.91 -15.20 -11.82
CA LEU A 50 14.04 -15.72 -13.19
C LEU A 50 12.75 -16.48 -13.56
N LEU A 51 11.92 -15.89 -14.41
CA LEU A 51 10.64 -16.46 -14.86
C LEU A 51 10.78 -17.60 -15.90
N GLY A 52 12.02 -18.01 -16.20
CA GLY A 52 12.35 -18.93 -17.29
C GLY A 52 12.40 -18.24 -18.66
N LEU A 53 12.89 -18.95 -19.68
CA LEU A 53 12.81 -18.48 -21.07
C LEU A 53 11.44 -18.84 -21.67
N PRO A 54 10.75 -17.91 -22.35
CA PRO A 54 9.54 -18.24 -23.09
C PRO A 54 9.88 -19.23 -24.21
N THR A 55 9.14 -20.33 -24.31
CA THR A 55 9.25 -21.25 -25.44
C THR A 55 8.50 -20.66 -26.64
N PRO A 56 9.17 -20.34 -27.76
CA PRO A 56 8.47 -19.93 -28.96
C PRO A 56 7.61 -21.10 -29.46
N ARG A 57 6.38 -20.79 -29.88
CA ARG A 57 5.48 -21.78 -30.48
C ARG A 57 6.17 -22.37 -31.74
N PRO A 58 6.28 -23.70 -31.89
CA PRO A 58 6.86 -24.28 -33.08
C PRO A 58 6.09 -23.83 -34.31
N THR A 59 6.81 -23.35 -35.32
CA THR A 59 6.26 -22.96 -36.61
C THR A 59 5.64 -24.19 -37.26
N PRO A 60 4.37 -24.15 -37.74
CA PRO A 60 3.79 -25.29 -38.44
C PRO A 60 4.61 -25.60 -39.69
N GLN A 61 5.13 -26.83 -39.76
CA GLN A 61 5.81 -27.35 -40.94
C GLN A 61 4.72 -27.64 -41.99
N GLY A 62 4.78 -26.91 -43.11
CA GLY A 62 3.94 -27.14 -44.28
C GLY A 62 4.33 -28.39 -45.07
#